data_AF-A0A7K9GRY5-F1
#
_entry.id   AF-A0A7K9GRY5-F1
#
_cell.length_a   1.000
_cell.length_b   1.000
_cell.length_c   1.000
_cell.angle_alpha   90.00
_cell.angle_beta   90.00
_cell.angle_gamma   90.00
#
_symmetry.space_group_name_H-M   'P 1'
#
loop_
_entity.id
_entity.type
_entity.pdbx_description
1 polymer ?
#
loop_
_entity_poly.entity_id
_entity_poly.type
_entity_poly.pdbx_seq_one_letter_code
_entity_poly.pdbx_strand_id
1 'polypeptide(L)' 'GICFPCPQEGCPMMGHYADRFPEKLKRVDQKYFLNTAADEPFATWRQKVFIKLSGVKKTRGDINLVYYDTQGNSKEYEVA' A
#
# COMPACT_ATOMS: atom_id res chain seq x y z
N GLY A 1 -8.30 -5.31 -2.06
CA GLY A 1 -9.27 -4.39 -1.45
C GLY A 1 -9.83 -3.46 -2.50
N ILE A 2 -11.08 -3.00 -2.35
CA ILE A 2 -11.80 -2.19 -3.36
C ILE A 2 -11.48 -0.68 -3.31
N CYS A 3 -10.84 -0.19 -2.24
CA CYS A 3 -10.50 1.23 -2.05
C CYS A 3 -9.01 1.51 -2.29
N PHE A 4 -8.54 1.33 -3.53
CA PHE A 4 -7.18 1.68 -3.96
C PHE A 4 -7.18 1.91 -5.49
N PRO A 5 -6.48 2.92 -6.04
CA PRO A 5 -5.55 3.85 -5.38
C PRO A 5 -6.25 4.99 -4.61
N CYS A 6 -5.47 5.97 -4.16
CA CYS A 6 -6.04 7.25 -3.71
C CYS A 6 -6.91 7.88 -4.81
N PRO A 7 -7.96 8.61 -4.43
CA PRO A 7 -8.76 9.37 -5.39
C PRO A 7 -7.98 10.57 -5.95
N GLN A 8 -8.56 11.30 -6.89
CA GLN A 8 -7.87 12.36 -7.65
C GLN A 8 -7.38 13.51 -6.75
N GLU A 9 -8.11 13.81 -5.68
CA GLU A 9 -7.77 14.78 -4.64
C GLU A 9 -6.63 14.35 -3.71
N GLY A 10 -6.14 13.11 -3.86
CA GLY A 10 -5.15 12.48 -2.98
C GLY A 10 -5.79 11.79 -1.78
N CYS A 11 -4.95 11.14 -0.95
CA CYS A 11 -5.38 10.63 0.35
C CYS A 11 -4.99 11.59 1.47
N PRO A 12 -5.79 11.75 2.53
CA PRO A 12 -5.35 12.45 3.73
C PRO A 12 -4.22 11.68 4.42
N MET A 13 -3.25 12.43 4.98
CA MET A 13 -2.22 11.87 5.86
C MET A 13 -2.80 11.72 7.26
N MET A 14 -2.84 10.50 7.80
CA MET A 14 -3.28 10.27 9.18
C MET A 14 -2.33 10.99 10.17
N GLY A 15 -2.89 11.72 11.14
CA GLY A 15 -2.12 12.39 12.19
C GLY A 15 -1.84 13.87 11.90
N HIS A 16 -0.61 14.31 12.19
CA HIS A 16 -0.24 15.73 12.25
C HIS A 16 -0.54 16.53 10.98
N TYR A 17 -0.49 15.88 9.81
CA TYR A 17 -0.67 16.53 8.50
C TYR A 17 -2.06 16.32 7.88
N ALA A 18 -3.05 15.86 8.64
CA ALA A 18 -4.41 15.62 8.14
C ALA A 18 -5.10 16.92 7.65
N ASP A 19 -4.72 18.06 8.23
CA ASP A 19 -5.18 19.39 7.88
C ASP A 19 -4.78 19.84 6.47
N ARG A 20 -3.76 19.21 5.87
CA ARG A 20 -3.31 19.51 4.51
C ARG A 20 -4.21 18.93 3.42
N PHE A 21 -5.12 18.02 3.77
CA PHE A 21 -6.02 17.42 2.80
C PHE A 21 -7.04 18.45 2.27
N PRO A 22 -7.16 18.64 0.93
CA PRO A 22 -8.04 19.68 0.36
C PRO A 22 -9.51 19.51 0.73
N GLU A 23 -10.01 18.26 0.72
CA GLU A 23 -11.43 17.95 0.90
C GLU A 23 -11.80 17.64 2.36
N LYS A 24 -10.95 18.02 3.33
CA LYS A 24 -11.13 17.70 4.76
C LYS A 24 -12.48 18.16 5.36
N LEU A 25 -13.12 19.19 4.79
CA LEU A 25 -14.43 19.69 5.24
C LEU A 25 -15.59 19.40 4.25
N LYS A 26 -15.37 18.60 3.20
CA LYS A 26 -16.39 18.32 2.19
C LYS A 26 -17.64 17.64 2.76
N ARG A 27 -17.44 16.78 3.77
CA ARG A 27 -18.50 16.08 4.52
C ARG A 27 -18.11 15.94 5.99
N VAL A 28 -19.12 15.83 6.85
CA VAL A 28 -18.95 15.41 8.25
C VAL A 28 -18.79 13.88 8.28
N ASP A 29 -18.02 13.35 9.23
CA ASP A 29 -17.79 11.92 9.45
C ASP A 29 -17.23 11.13 8.24
N GLN A 30 -16.27 11.73 7.54
CA GLN A 30 -15.54 11.06 6.46
C GLN A 30 -14.73 9.87 7.00
N LYS A 31 -14.95 8.67 6.44
CA LYS A 31 -14.27 7.44 6.87
C LYS A 31 -13.05 7.15 5.99
N TYR A 32 -11.91 6.92 6.63
CA TYR A 32 -10.64 6.56 5.99
C TYR A 32 -10.08 5.29 6.63
N PHE A 33 -9.41 4.45 5.83
CA PHE A 33 -8.84 3.19 6.28
C PHE A 33 -7.40 3.05 5.76
N LEU A 34 -6.50 2.65 6.64
CA LEU A 34 -5.12 2.28 6.33
C LEU A 34 -4.64 1.20 7.30
N ASN A 35 -3.52 0.56 6.94
CA ASN A 35 -2.80 -0.34 7.85
C ASN A 35 -1.50 0.35 8.28
N THR A 36 -1.05 0.06 9.50
CA THR A 36 0.28 0.44 10.02
C THR A 36 1.14 -0.80 10.19
N ALA A 37 2.44 -0.61 10.38
CA ALA A 37 3.31 -1.70 10.84
C ALA A 37 2.96 -2.05 12.30
N ALA A 38 3.35 -3.26 12.74
CA ALA A 38 3.19 -3.69 14.12
C ALA A 38 4.11 -2.91 15.08
N ASP A 39 5.30 -2.55 14.60
CA ASP A 39 6.37 -1.89 15.35
C ASP A 39 6.82 -0.59 14.69
N GLU A 40 7.58 0.21 15.44
CA GLU A 40 8.13 1.47 14.95
C GLU A 40 9.20 1.24 13.84
N PRO A 41 9.26 2.05 12.78
CA PRO A 41 8.32 3.14 12.44
C PRO A 41 7.02 2.60 11.85
N PHE A 42 5.88 2.96 12.46
CA PHE A 42 4.55 2.46 12.10
C PHE A 42 4.08 2.81 10.67
N ALA A 43 4.85 3.64 9.95
CA ALA A 43 4.55 4.09 8.60
C ALA A 43 4.63 2.94 7.59
N THR A 44 3.63 2.86 6.70
CA THR A 44 3.61 1.90 5.60
C THR A 44 3.20 2.57 4.29
N TRP A 45 3.62 1.98 3.16
CA TRP A 45 3.23 2.41 1.82
C TRP A 45 2.52 1.26 1.12
N ARG A 46 1.26 1.50 0.72
CA ARG A 46 0.44 0.49 0.06
C ARG A 46 0.71 0.49 -1.45
N GLN A 47 0.96 -0.70 -2.00
CA GLN A 47 1.10 -0.92 -3.43
C GLN A 47 0.12 -1.97 -3.93
N LYS A 48 -0.25 -1.87 -5.21
CA LYS A 48 -1.03 -2.89 -5.92
C LYS A 48 -0.16 -3.43 -7.05
N VAL A 49 0.17 -4.71 -6.97
CA VAL A 49 0.97 -5.42 -7.97
C VAL A 49 0.07 -6.34 -8.81
N PHE A 50 0.39 -6.46 -10.09
CA PHE A 50 -0.24 -7.41 -11.00
C PHE A 50 0.84 -8.34 -11.52
N ILE A 51 0.73 -9.63 -11.21
CA ILE A 51 1.75 -10.62 -11.54
C ILE A 51 1.21 -11.47 -12.68
N LYS A 52 1.89 -11.41 -13.82
CA LYS A 52 1.63 -12.29 -14.97
C LYS A 52 2.68 -13.39 -14.98
N LEU A 53 2.26 -14.61 -14.63
CA LEU A 53 3.14 -15.78 -14.67
C LEU A 53 3.33 -16.27 -16.10
N SER A 54 4.51 -16.76 -16.39
CA SER A 54 4.84 -17.46 -17.64
C SER A 54 5.63 -18.73 -17.32
N GLY A 55 5.39 -19.79 -18.08
CA GLY A 55 6.02 -21.08 -17.87
C GLY A 55 5.38 -22.17 -18.73
N VAL A 56 6.09 -23.30 -18.86
CA VAL A 56 5.65 -24.44 -19.70
C VAL A 56 4.91 -25.52 -18.91
N LYS A 57 4.98 -25.48 -17.58
CA LYS A 57 4.34 -26.46 -16.68
C LYS A 57 3.55 -25.74 -15.60
N LYS A 58 2.45 -26.36 -15.18
CA LYS A 58 1.67 -25.95 -14.02
C LYS A 58 2.36 -26.46 -12.76
N THR A 59 2.63 -25.57 -11.81
CA THR A 59 3.31 -25.87 -10.54
C THR A 59 2.47 -25.32 -9.38
N ARG A 60 2.70 -25.85 -8.18
CA ARG A 60 2.12 -25.37 -6.93
C ARG A 60 3.25 -24.90 -6.00
N GLY A 61 3.08 -23.74 -5.40
CA GLY A 61 4.03 -23.10 -4.50
C GLY A 61 3.66 -21.64 -4.32
N ASP A 62 4.46 -20.93 -3.53
CA ASP A 62 4.21 -19.54 -3.18
C ASP A 62 4.94 -18.59 -4.13
N ILE A 63 4.41 -17.39 -4.28
CA ILE A 63 5.02 -16.31 -5.04
C ILE A 63 5.38 -15.22 -4.05
N ASN A 64 6.67 -14.87 -4.03
CA ASN A 64 7.20 -13.78 -3.23
C ASN A 64 7.69 -12.64 -4.13
N LEU A 65 7.54 -11.43 -3.64
CA LEU A 65 7.97 -10.21 -4.32
C LEU A 65 9.03 -9.51 -3.46
N VAL A 66 10.23 -9.36 -4.00
CA VAL A 66 11.36 -8.70 -3.32
C VAL A 66 11.55 -7.31 -3.90
N TYR A 67 11.40 -6.28 -3.07
CA TYR A 67 11.72 -4.91 -3.43
C TYR A 67 13.18 -4.63 -3.12
N TYR A 68 13.88 -3.98 -4.05
CA TYR A 68 15.20 -3.43 -3.83
C TYR A 68 15.10 -1.91 -3.88
N ASP A 69 15.63 -1.23 -2.86
CA ASP A 69 15.76 0.22 -2.90
C ASP A 69 17.08 0.64 -3.57
N THR A 70 17.23 1.95 -3.81
CA THR A 70 18.43 2.52 -4.44
C THR A 70 19.68 2.43 -3.56
N GLN A 71 19.54 2.07 -2.28
CA GLN A 71 20.62 1.90 -1.31
C GLN A 71 21.02 0.42 -1.16
N GLY A 72 20.34 -0.50 -1.83
CA GLY A 72 20.61 -1.94 -1.80
C GLY A 72 19.88 -2.70 -0.69
N ASN A 73 18.98 -2.06 0.07
CA ASN A 73 18.16 -2.78 1.04
C ASN A 73 17.07 -3.56 0.31
N SER A 74 16.68 -4.71 0.88
CA SER A 74 15.62 -5.53 0.34
C SER A 74 14.52 -5.84 1.35
N LYS A 75 13.29 -6.00 0.85
CA LYS A 75 12.16 -6.46 1.65
C LYS A 75 11.27 -7.38 0.82
N GLU A 76 10.98 -8.54 1.38
CA GLU A 76 10.17 -9.58 0.76
C GLU A 76 8.70 -9.49 1.22
N TYR A 77 7.80 -9.74 0.29
CA TYR A 77 6.36 -9.81 0.52
C TYR A 77 5.79 -11.04 -0.18
N GLU A 78 5.15 -11.92 0.57
CA GLU A 78 4.34 -13.00 0.01
C GLU A 78 3.08 -12.41 -0.63
N VAL A 79 2.77 -12.85 -1.84
CA VAL A 79 1.68 -12.27 -2.66
C VAL A 79 0.65 -13.29 -3.14
N ALA A 80 0.98 -14.58 -3.23
CA ALA A 80 0.06 -15.64 -3.64
C ALA A 80 0.58 -17.03 -3.30
#